data_AF-A0A9P6KA39-F1
#
_entry.id   AF-A0A9P6KA39-F1
#
_cell.length_a   1.000
_cell.length_b   1.000
_cell.length_c   1.000
_cell.angle_alpha   90.00
_cell.angle_beta   90.00
_cell.angle_gamma   90.00
#
_symmetry.space_group_name_H-M   'P 1'
#
loop_
_entity.id
_entity.type
_entity.pdbx_description
1 polymer ?
#
loop_
_entity_poly.entity_id
_entity_poly.type
_entity_poly.pdbx_seq_one_letter_code
_entity_poly.pdbx_strand_id
1 'polypeptide(L)'
;TFPETLDKSTFGHPSEYAKETARQKALEVYNRLKDEGKTPDLVIAADTVVAHGSRILEKPRSVEGAKEMLASLSGSIHKVYTGVVLVAPPSSPADGPRVLADVEGTEVHMQVFDQELIDAYVATGEPMDKAGAEPPSYSKSALYL
;
A
#
# COMPACT_ATOMS: atom_id res chain seq x y z
N THR A 1 5.55 -13.05 6.68
CA THR A 1 5.32 -11.81 5.91
C THR A 1 5.64 -12.11 4.46
N PHE A 2 4.74 -11.77 3.54
CA PHE A 2 4.99 -11.92 2.11
C PHE A 2 6.06 -10.89 1.69
N PRO A 3 7.21 -11.31 1.15
CA PRO A 3 8.26 -10.37 0.76
C PRO A 3 7.82 -9.58 -0.49
N GLU A 4 7.98 -8.27 -0.48
CA GLU A 4 7.70 -7.41 -1.63
C GLU A 4 8.87 -7.47 -2.62
N THR A 5 8.88 -8.50 -3.47
CA THR A 5 9.97 -8.76 -4.44
C THR A 5 9.68 -8.23 -5.84
N LEU A 6 8.50 -7.66 -6.07
CA LEU A 6 8.12 -7.11 -7.36
C LEU A 6 8.95 -5.86 -7.70
N ASP A 7 9.53 -5.85 -8.90
CA ASP A 7 10.23 -4.68 -9.43
C ASP A 7 9.20 -3.61 -9.82
N LYS A 8 9.19 -2.51 -9.08
CA LYS A 8 8.26 -1.39 -9.30
C LYS A 8 8.41 -0.78 -10.70
N SER A 9 9.59 -0.86 -11.32
CA SER A 9 9.86 -0.27 -12.63
C SER A 9 9.20 -1.00 -13.79
N THR A 10 8.72 -2.23 -13.58
CA THR A 10 8.03 -3.00 -14.63
C THR A 10 6.55 -2.64 -14.79
N PHE A 11 6.02 -1.76 -13.94
CA PHE A 11 4.62 -1.35 -13.94
C PHE A 11 4.46 0.03 -14.56
N GLY A 12 3.46 0.21 -15.43
CA GLY A 12 3.19 1.49 -16.08
C GLY A 12 2.54 2.51 -15.14
N HIS A 13 1.91 2.03 -14.07
CA HIS A 13 1.19 2.87 -13.11
C HIS A 13 1.20 2.29 -11.68
N PRO A 14 1.30 3.11 -10.61
CA PRO A 14 1.30 2.63 -9.22
C PRO A 14 0.12 1.74 -8.82
N SER A 15 -1.07 1.98 -9.39
CA SER A 15 -2.25 1.16 -9.14
C SER A 15 -2.07 -0.29 -9.62
N GLU A 16 -1.32 -0.52 -10.70
CA GLU A 16 -1.04 -1.86 -11.20
C GLU A 16 -0.12 -2.62 -10.25
N TYR A 17 0.90 -1.93 -9.71
CA TYR A 17 1.81 -2.49 -8.72
C TYR A 17 1.06 -2.92 -7.45
N ALA A 18 0.20 -2.06 -6.90
CA ALA A 18 -0.59 -2.39 -5.71
C ALA A 18 -1.50 -3.61 -5.97
N LYS A 19 -2.20 -3.61 -7.11
CA LYS A 19 -3.09 -4.73 -7.47
C LYS A 19 -2.34 -6.05 -7.65
N GLU A 20 -1.18 -6.03 -8.30
CA GLU A 20 -0.37 -7.24 -8.49
C GLU A 20 0.25 -7.72 -7.18
N THR A 21 0.71 -6.82 -6.32
CA THR A 21 1.23 -7.16 -5.00
C THR A 21 0.15 -7.83 -4.13
N ALA A 22 -1.07 -7.28 -4.13
CA ALA A 22 -2.22 -7.89 -3.46
C ALA A 22 -2.56 -9.27 -4.07
N ARG A 23 -2.46 -9.42 -5.39
CA ARG A 23 -2.71 -10.69 -6.08
C ARG A 23 -1.73 -11.77 -5.64
N GLN A 24 -0.44 -11.46 -5.57
CA GLN A 24 0.57 -12.44 -5.15
C GLN A 24 0.40 -12.85 -3.69
N LYS A 25 0.07 -11.90 -2.80
CA LYS A 25 -0.27 -12.18 -1.40
C LYS A 25 -1.45 -13.15 -1.30
N ALA A 26 -2.53 -12.91 -2.05
CA ALA A 26 -3.71 -13.78 -2.02
C ALA A 26 -3.42 -15.18 -2.55
N LEU A 27 -2.70 -15.29 -3.68
CA LEU A 27 -2.37 -16.56 -4.31
C LEU A 27 -1.39 -17.40 -3.48
N GLU A 28 -0.42 -16.78 -2.82
CA GLU A 28 0.48 -17.47 -1.90
C GLU A 28 -0.31 -18.14 -0.77
N VAL A 29 -1.15 -17.37 -0.08
CA VAL A 29 -1.97 -17.89 1.03
C VAL A 29 -2.91 -18.99 0.54
N TYR A 30 -3.59 -18.78 -0.59
CA TYR A 30 -4.51 -19.77 -1.15
C TYR A 30 -3.80 -21.09 -1.48
N ASN A 31 -2.66 -21.02 -2.19
CA ASN A 31 -1.92 -22.20 -2.60
C ASN A 31 -1.32 -22.93 -1.40
N ARG A 32 -0.71 -22.20 -0.45
CA ARG A 32 -0.15 -22.80 0.76
C ARG A 32 -1.20 -23.56 1.57
N LEU A 33 -2.38 -22.97 1.78
CA LEU A 33 -3.46 -23.63 2.51
C LEU A 33 -4.07 -24.81 1.75
N LYS A 34 -4.18 -24.70 0.41
CA LYS A 34 -4.60 -25.82 -0.44
C LYS A 34 -3.63 -27.00 -0.32
N ASP A 35 -2.32 -26.74 -0.36
CA ASP A 35 -1.28 -27.77 -0.25
C ASP A 35 -1.27 -28.43 1.15
N GLU A 36 -1.67 -27.69 2.19
CA GLU A 36 -1.93 -28.23 3.54
C GLU A 36 -3.26 -29.01 3.66
N GLY A 37 -4.02 -29.18 2.56
CA GLY A 37 -5.33 -29.85 2.56
C GLY A 37 -6.47 -29.03 3.16
N LYS A 38 -6.28 -27.71 3.31
CA LYS A 38 -7.23 -26.77 3.93
C LYS A 38 -7.65 -25.69 2.94
N THR A 39 -8.18 -26.08 1.79
CA THR A 39 -8.60 -25.13 0.76
C THR A 39 -9.59 -24.11 1.33
N PRO A 40 -9.24 -22.80 1.37
CA PRO A 40 -10.12 -21.78 1.91
C PRO A 40 -11.27 -21.47 0.94
N ASP A 41 -12.45 -21.16 1.46
CA ASP A 41 -13.61 -20.73 0.64
C ASP A 41 -13.39 -19.37 -0.02
N LEU A 42 -12.62 -18.50 0.64
CA LEU A 42 -12.25 -17.18 0.15
C LEU A 42 -10.95 -16.72 0.81
N VAL A 43 -10.03 -16.19 0.01
CA VAL A 43 -8.88 -15.40 0.47
C VAL A 43 -9.06 -13.98 0.00
N ILE A 44 -8.91 -13.03 0.92
CA ILE A 44 -8.91 -11.60 0.63
C ILE A 44 -7.51 -11.09 0.96
N ALA A 45 -6.88 -10.41 0.00
CA ALA A 45 -5.66 -9.67 0.24
C ALA A 45 -5.81 -8.25 -0.27
N ALA A 46 -5.08 -7.33 0.37
CA ALA A 46 -4.97 -5.96 -0.07
C ALA A 46 -3.52 -5.49 0.00
N ASP A 47 -3.21 -4.49 -0.81
CA ASP A 47 -1.94 -3.78 -0.80
C ASP A 47 -2.19 -2.30 -1.04
N THR A 48 -1.60 -1.45 -0.21
CA THR A 48 -1.79 0.00 -0.25
C THR A 48 -0.46 0.68 -0.51
N VAL A 49 -0.42 1.56 -1.50
CA VAL A 49 0.76 2.36 -1.83
C VAL A 49 0.40 3.85 -1.91
N VAL A 50 1.34 4.69 -1.47
CA VAL A 50 1.28 6.14 -1.61
C VAL A 50 2.06 6.52 -2.86
N ALA A 51 1.51 7.36 -3.72
CA ALA A 51 2.11 7.78 -4.97
C ALA A 51 2.05 9.30 -5.14
N HIS A 52 3.21 9.93 -5.28
CA HIS A 52 3.31 11.34 -5.66
C HIS A 52 3.71 11.41 -7.14
N GLY A 53 2.72 11.70 -8.00
CA GLY A 53 2.86 11.52 -9.45
C GLY A 53 3.01 10.05 -9.83
N SER A 54 4.07 9.70 -10.58
CA SER A 54 4.39 8.31 -10.94
C SER A 54 5.27 7.59 -9.92
N ARG A 55 5.76 8.29 -8.88
CA ARG A 55 6.68 7.74 -7.89
C ARG A 55 5.91 7.12 -6.73
N ILE A 56 6.10 5.82 -6.50
CA ILE A 56 5.66 5.15 -5.28
C ILE A 56 6.57 5.57 -4.12
N LEU A 57 5.97 5.99 -3.01
CA LEU A 57 6.64 6.31 -1.76
C LEU A 57 6.56 5.12 -0.81
N GLU A 58 7.71 4.54 -0.49
CA GLU A 58 7.82 3.44 0.47
C GLU A 58 7.85 3.96 1.91
N LYS A 59 8.06 3.05 2.87
CA LYS A 59 8.39 3.42 4.24
C LYS A 59 9.74 4.15 4.29
N PRO A 60 9.86 5.23 5.07
CA PRO A 60 11.14 5.92 5.21
C PRO A 60 12.16 4.99 5.90
N ARG A 61 13.40 5.01 5.42
CA ARG A 61 14.50 4.18 5.97
C ARG A 61 15.28 4.90 7.07
N SER A 62 15.07 6.20 7.23
CA SER A 62 15.69 7.05 8.24
C SER A 62 14.77 8.22 8.59
N VAL A 63 15.09 8.89 9.70
CA VAL A 63 14.42 10.13 10.15
C VAL A 63 14.49 11.20 9.06
N GLU A 64 15.66 11.40 8.46
CA GLU A 64 15.87 12.36 7.37
C GLU A 64 15.01 12.00 6.15
N GLY A 65 14.93 10.71 5.79
CA GLY A 65 14.07 10.26 4.71
C GLY A 65 12.59 10.52 4.98
N ALA A 66 12.14 10.40 6.23
CA ALA A 66 10.76 10.76 6.60
C ALA A 66 10.50 12.27 6.44
N LYS A 67 11.46 13.12 6.85
CA LYS A 67 11.38 14.57 6.67
C LYS A 67 11.33 14.96 5.20
N GLU A 68 12.18 14.37 4.36
CA GLU A 68 12.20 14.61 2.92
C GLU A 68 10.88 14.20 2.25
N MET A 69 10.32 13.05 2.63
CA MET A 69 9.01 12.61 2.12
C MET A 69 7.90 13.60 2.52
N LEU A 70 7.80 13.95 3.80
CA LEU A 70 6.81 14.92 4.29
C LEU A 70 6.94 16.29 3.64
N ALA A 71 8.16 16.80 3.47
CA ALA A 71 8.42 18.05 2.78
C ALA A 71 7.99 17.99 1.31
N SER A 72 8.15 16.83 0.64
CA SER A 72 7.71 16.66 -0.75
C SER A 72 6.19 16.57 -0.91
N LEU A 73 5.49 16.12 0.14
CA LEU A 73 4.03 16.00 0.17
C LEU A 73 3.34 17.28 0.67
N SER A 74 4.05 18.11 1.44
CA SER A 74 3.57 19.39 1.96
C SER A 74 2.95 20.28 0.87
N GLY A 75 1.69 20.67 1.05
CA GLY A 75 0.94 21.51 0.12
C GLY A 75 0.68 20.89 -1.26
N SER A 76 0.93 19.59 -1.45
CA SER A 76 0.71 18.90 -2.71
C SER A 76 -0.53 18.00 -2.67
N ILE A 77 -0.89 17.47 -3.84
CA ILE A 77 -1.92 16.43 -3.98
C ILE A 77 -1.20 15.16 -4.41
N HIS A 78 -1.39 14.09 -3.65
CA HIS A 78 -0.88 12.76 -3.98
C HIS A 78 -2.03 11.75 -4.01
N LYS A 79 -1.73 10.53 -4.46
CA LYS A 79 -2.72 9.45 -4.56
C LYS A 79 -2.35 8.28 -3.67
N VAL A 80 -3.35 7.75 -2.98
CA VAL A 80 -3.26 6.48 -2.26
C VAL A 80 -4.00 5.45 -3.08
N TYR A 81 -3.30 4.41 -3.53
CA TYR A 81 -3.89 3.30 -4.26
C TYR A 81 -4.00 2.09 -3.37
N THR A 82 -5.16 1.47 -3.31
CA THR A 82 -5.35 0.17 -2.64
C THR A 82 -5.83 -0.85 -3.64
N GLY A 83 -4.98 -1.83 -3.94
CA GLY A 83 -5.36 -3.02 -4.70
C GLY A 83 -6.02 -4.04 -3.77
N VAL A 84 -7.15 -4.62 -4.17
CA VAL A 84 -7.85 -5.66 -3.42
C VAL A 84 -8.05 -6.87 -4.33
N VAL A 85 -7.72 -8.06 -3.81
CA VAL A 85 -7.85 -9.31 -4.55
C VAL A 85 -8.62 -10.34 -3.74
N LEU A 86 -9.59 -10.94 -4.42
CA LEU A 86 -10.41 -12.05 -3.94
C LEU A 86 -10.00 -13.32 -4.70
N VAL A 87 -9.63 -14.37 -3.96
CA VAL A 87 -9.32 -15.69 -4.53
C VAL A 87 -10.28 -16.70 -3.92
N ALA A 88 -10.99 -17.43 -4.76
CA ALA A 88 -11.95 -18.46 -4.36
C ALA A 88 -11.66 -19.80 -5.05
N PRO A 89 -12.16 -20.92 -4.50
CA PRO A 89 -12.06 -22.21 -5.15
C PRO A 89 -12.58 -22.20 -6.59
N PRO A 90 -12.03 -23.09 -7.44
CA PRO A 90 -12.51 -23.24 -8.81
C PRO A 90 -13.99 -23.67 -8.83
N SER A 91 -14.70 -23.31 -9.89
CA SER A 91 -16.08 -23.79 -10.11
C SER A 91 -16.13 -25.28 -10.49
N SER A 92 -15.03 -25.81 -11.04
CA SER A 92 -14.88 -27.19 -11.48
C SER A 92 -13.47 -27.71 -11.15
N PRO A 93 -13.28 -29.01 -10.86
CA PRO A 93 -11.94 -29.57 -10.57
C PRO A 93 -10.88 -29.37 -11.67
N ALA A 94 -11.30 -29.10 -12.92
CA ALA A 94 -10.39 -28.85 -14.04
C ALA A 94 -9.87 -27.41 -14.11
N ASP A 95 -10.45 -26.48 -13.33
CA ASP A 95 -10.11 -25.05 -13.40
C ASP A 95 -9.07 -24.64 -12.36
N GLY A 96 -8.39 -23.53 -12.63
CA GLY A 96 -7.63 -22.80 -11.62
C GLY A 96 -8.53 -22.05 -10.63
N PRO A 97 -7.98 -21.54 -9.51
CA PRO A 97 -8.75 -20.71 -8.59
C PRO A 97 -9.36 -19.50 -9.30
N ARG A 98 -10.56 -19.12 -8.89
CA ARG A 98 -11.21 -17.90 -9.39
C ARG A 98 -10.55 -16.70 -8.74
N VAL A 99 -10.15 -15.73 -9.54
CA VAL A 99 -9.49 -14.52 -9.06
C VAL A 99 -10.24 -13.29 -9.55
N LEU A 100 -10.65 -12.43 -8.63
CA LEU A 100 -11.14 -11.09 -8.91
C LEU A 100 -10.17 -10.10 -8.28
N ALA A 101 -9.78 -9.09 -9.05
CA ALA A 101 -8.82 -8.09 -8.62
C ALA A 101 -9.30 -6.71 -9.04
N ASP A 102 -9.31 -5.78 -8.10
CA ASP A 102 -9.67 -4.39 -8.34
C ASP A 102 -8.68 -3.44 -7.66
N VAL A 103 -8.72 -2.17 -8.02
CA VAL A 103 -7.89 -1.14 -7.40
C VAL A 103 -8.62 0.19 -7.34
N GLU A 104 -8.59 0.79 -6.16
CA GLU A 104 -9.19 2.11 -5.93
C GLU A 104 -8.10 3.15 -5.65
N GLY A 105 -8.27 4.36 -6.17
CA GLY A 105 -7.32 5.47 -6.02
C GLY A 105 -7.98 6.67 -5.36
N THR A 106 -7.44 7.12 -4.23
CA THR A 106 -7.94 8.28 -3.49
C THR A 106 -6.95 9.43 -3.60
N GLU A 107 -7.42 10.62 -3.98
CA GLU A 107 -6.63 11.85 -3.90
C GLU A 107 -6.58 12.35 -2.46
N VAL A 108 -5.38 12.64 -1.99
CA VAL A 108 -5.12 13.20 -0.66
C VAL A 108 -4.55 14.59 -0.86
N HIS A 109 -5.21 15.57 -0.25
CA HIS A 109 -4.77 16.95 -0.24
C HIS A 109 -4.02 17.17 1.07
N MET A 110 -2.78 17.64 0.98
CA MET A 110 -1.95 17.92 2.14
C MET A 110 -1.96 19.41 2.45
N GLN A 111 -2.08 19.75 3.73
CA GLN A 111 -1.77 21.12 4.15
C GLN A 111 -0.28 21.43 3.95
N VAL A 112 0.04 22.71 3.96
CA VAL A 112 1.42 23.17 3.99
C VAL A 112 1.98 22.96 5.40
N PHE A 113 3.03 22.15 5.49
CA PHE A 113 3.82 21.96 6.71
C PHE A 113 5.05 22.83 6.67
N ASP A 114 5.29 23.54 7.78
CA ASP A 114 6.59 24.13 8.05
C ASP A 114 7.56 23.10 8.63
N GLN A 115 8.83 23.49 8.73
CA GLN A 115 9.89 22.59 9.19
C GLN A 115 9.70 22.17 10.66
N GLU A 116 9.16 23.06 11.51
CA GLU A 116 8.93 22.79 12.92
C GLU A 116 7.89 21.69 13.11
N LEU A 117 6.81 21.74 12.33
CA LEU A 117 5.77 20.73 12.32
C LEU A 117 6.27 19.38 11.80
N ILE A 118 7.02 19.37 10.68
CA ILE A 118 7.63 18.15 10.14
C ILE A 118 8.53 17.50 11.20
N ASP A 119 9.37 18.29 11.85
CA ASP A 119 10.30 17.79 12.87
C ASP A 119 9.55 17.24 14.08
N ALA A 120 8.51 17.93 14.55
CA ALA A 120 7.67 17.49 15.65
C ALA A 120 6.96 16.17 15.33
N TYR A 121 6.41 16.04 14.12
CA TYR A 121 5.71 14.82 13.72
C TYR A 121 6.68 13.64 13.56
N VAL A 122 7.84 13.83 12.95
CA VAL A 122 8.86 12.78 12.83
C VAL A 122 9.40 12.34 14.20
N ALA A 123 9.53 13.26 15.16
CA ALA A 123 9.94 12.94 16.53
C ALA A 123 8.98 12.00 17.27
N THR A 124 7.70 11.90 16.85
CA THR A 124 6.74 10.92 17.40
C THR A 124 7.10 9.48 17.04
N GLY A 125 7.89 9.28 15.98
CA GLY A 125 8.14 7.96 15.39
C GLY A 125 6.98 7.39 14.57
N GLU A 126 5.80 8.01 14.59
CA GLU A 126 4.64 7.58 13.80
C GLU A 126 4.93 7.43 12.29
N PRO A 127 5.74 8.31 11.64
CA PRO A 127 5.97 8.18 10.20
C PRO A 127 6.74 6.94 9.77
N MET A 128 7.49 6.32 10.68
CA MET A 128 8.54 5.36 10.32
C MET A 128 8.00 4.01 9.82
N ASP A 129 6.78 3.64 10.21
CA ASP A 129 6.16 2.39 9.78
C ASP A 129 5.18 2.54 8.60
N LYS A 130 5.05 3.76 8.04
CA LYS A 130 4.03 4.13 7.06
C LYS A 130 4.65 4.47 5.70
N ALA A 131 4.00 3.99 4.64
CA ALA A 131 4.33 4.40 3.29
C ALA A 131 4.12 5.91 3.14
N GLY A 132 5.07 6.62 2.51
CA GLY A 132 4.98 8.08 2.34
C GLY A 132 5.17 8.90 3.61
N ALA A 133 5.46 8.28 4.76
CA ALA A 133 5.61 8.94 6.06
C ALA A 133 4.36 9.73 6.53
N GLU A 134 3.23 9.61 5.83
CA GLU A 134 2.07 10.47 6.04
C GLU A 134 1.22 10.08 7.27
N PRO A 135 0.53 11.05 7.90
CA PRO A 135 -0.40 10.76 8.99
C PRO A 135 -1.67 10.06 8.45
N PRO A 136 -2.20 9.05 9.18
CA PRO A 136 -3.49 8.47 8.83
C PRO A 136 -4.59 9.54 8.88
N SER A 137 -5.55 9.48 7.95
CA SER A 137 -6.69 10.40 7.91
C SER A 137 -7.59 10.39 9.15
N TYR A 138 -7.42 9.41 10.02
CA TYR A 138 -8.16 9.28 11.29
C TYR A 138 -7.26 9.45 12.53
N SER A 139 -5.98 9.79 12.37
CA SER A 139 -5.05 10.02 13.48
C SER A 139 -5.34 11.35 14.19
N LYS A 140 -4.86 11.53 15.42
CA LYS A 140 -4.76 12.89 16.01
C LYS A 140 -3.93 13.83 15.14
N SER A 141 -3.01 13.26 14.37
CA SER A 141 -2.19 13.89 13.34
C SER A 141 -2.97 14.21 12.05
N ALA A 142 -4.24 13.79 11.92
CA ALA A 142 -5.12 14.15 10.81
C ALA A 142 -5.52 15.64 10.82
N LEU A 143 -5.23 16.36 11.91
CA LEU A 143 -5.31 17.83 11.94
C LEU A 143 -4.36 18.49 10.93
N TYR A 144 -3.41 17.74 10.38
CA TYR A 144 -2.45 18.16 9.39
C TYR A 144 -2.86 17.80 7.94
N LEU A 145 -4.03 17.19 7.73
CA LEU A 145 -4.63 17.04 6.39
C LEU A 145 -5.56 18.21 6.05
#